data_AF-A0A7J9VLB5-F1
#
_entry.id   AF-A0A7J9VLB5-F1
#
_cell.length_a   1.000
_cell.length_b   1.000
_cell.length_c   1.000
_cell.angle_alpha   90.00
_cell.angle_beta   90.00
_cell.angle_gamma   90.00
#
_symmetry.space_group_name_H-M   'P 1'
#
loop_
_entity.id
_entity.type
_entity.pdbx_description
1 polymer ?
#
loop_
_entity_poly.entity_id
_entity_poly.type
_entity_poly.pdbx_seq_one_letter_code
_entity_poly.pdbx_strand_id
1 'polypeptide(L)'
;MRYRIDNGPAQRTGVTEWRGGDRYGGQQVAVTAKRDLKNLQMRYRIDNGPAQRTGVTEWRGGDRYGGQQNLYYADYRGTVTGAQPGDTVEVWFTGRKSGVGRLASERFDYEVASAEQTDGDVLILAAEDYTGATPAQAGGPNYVDEYEAALVATGHSTDVYDVDANGRSAPHPLGVLSHYDAVVWETGDDILPRHEGQPAGTAAKYALDLELAVRDYLNEGGKLLLSGKFALFAQGADGAYFYNPFEDAQGGCTQAGAYPCLALLNDFAQYWLGAYQYVDGGGHDADGNPFPLLGNPDTGFDGWTGMLNGGDSADNQDHSAAFVTTSSFLPPEEFPQFASSAPVIWERGGGNPYDPFTGEWYVFSQQADQSYKRLTHQADLIGASSGELTFQVSAATEADWDFMFVEARTVGQDDWTTLPDANGHTSQDTGSSCAAGWAEQIHPHLLHYVDADCAPTGSTGEWHAFSGNSNGWQEWSVDLSQFAGQQVEVSITYASDWAVQGIGVFLDDATISVDGAAVSETSFEQDLGGWQLTGPAEGSPPNANGWQRTMSAIEEGAVVTTDSTLYTGFGIEGLQSMGTADSRNQFVARAMDHLLG
;
A
#
# COMPACT_ATOMS: atom_id res chain seq x y z
N MET A 1 4.67 -25.69 -8.95
CA MET A 1 5.56 -26.08 -7.84
C MET A 1 6.99 -26.00 -8.34
N ARG A 2 7.89 -25.21 -7.72
CA ARG A 2 9.29 -25.01 -8.14
C ARG A 2 10.21 -25.89 -7.28
N TYR A 3 11.05 -26.72 -7.90
CA TYR A 3 12.02 -27.58 -7.18
C TYR A 3 13.45 -27.37 -7.67
N ARG A 4 14.44 -27.56 -6.80
CA ARG A 4 15.86 -27.42 -7.19
C ARG A 4 16.51 -28.77 -7.49
N ILE A 5 17.31 -28.84 -8.55
CA ILE A 5 18.26 -29.96 -8.76
C ILE A 5 19.69 -29.42 -8.62
N ASP A 6 20.42 -29.86 -7.60
CA ASP A 6 21.85 -29.54 -7.39
C ASP A 6 22.70 -30.76 -6.94
N ASN A 7 24.00 -30.56 -6.66
CA ASN A 7 24.96 -31.62 -6.27
C ASN A 7 25.19 -31.68 -4.72
N GLY A 8 24.37 -31.00 -3.92
CA GLY A 8 24.40 -30.98 -2.45
C GLY A 8 23.12 -31.59 -1.84
N PRO A 9 22.99 -31.64 -0.49
CA PRO A 9 21.76 -32.08 0.15
C PRO A 9 20.60 -31.19 -0.30
N ALA A 10 19.52 -31.83 -0.77
CA ALA A 10 18.29 -31.16 -1.17
C ALA A 10 17.76 -30.30 -0.02
N GLN A 11 17.51 -29.01 -0.28
CA GLN A 11 16.73 -28.18 0.62
C GLN A 11 15.26 -28.40 0.30
N ARG A 12 14.53 -28.87 1.32
CA ARG A 12 13.09 -29.08 1.32
C ARG A 12 12.35 -27.75 1.15
N THR A 13 11.31 -27.77 0.33
CA THR A 13 10.12 -26.93 0.50
C THR A 13 8.95 -27.88 0.28
N GLY A 14 8.42 -28.40 1.38
CA GLY A 14 7.26 -29.30 1.34
C GLY A 14 6.00 -28.48 1.50
N VAL A 15 4.99 -28.74 0.67
CA VAL A 15 3.57 -28.50 0.96
C VAL A 15 2.76 -29.53 0.15
N THR A 16 1.77 -30.12 0.81
CA THR A 16 0.64 -30.91 0.29
C THR A 16 -0.34 -29.95 -0.38
N GLU A 17 -0.64 -30.06 -1.69
CA GLU A 17 -1.79 -29.30 -2.24
C GLU A 17 -2.24 -29.65 -3.66
N TRP A 18 -3.38 -29.05 -4.01
CA TRP A 18 -4.49 -29.46 -4.87
C TRP A 18 -4.48 -28.90 -6.31
N ARG A 19 -5.40 -29.47 -7.10
CA ARG A 19 -5.79 -29.28 -8.52
C ARG A 19 -4.91 -29.87 -9.61
N GLY A 20 -5.58 -30.65 -10.45
CA GLY A 20 -5.16 -31.05 -11.77
C GLY A 20 -6.23 -30.65 -12.77
N GLY A 21 -5.82 -30.61 -14.03
CA GLY A 21 -6.66 -30.20 -15.16
C GLY A 21 -7.96 -30.99 -15.26
N ASP A 22 -9.01 -30.47 -15.89
CA ASP A 22 -9.00 -29.55 -17.04
C ASP A 22 -10.21 -28.61 -17.02
N ARG A 23 -10.00 -27.35 -17.43
CA ARG A 23 -10.89 -26.80 -18.47
C ARG A 23 -10.31 -26.94 -19.88
N TYR A 24 -8.98 -26.99 -20.12
CA TYR A 24 -8.45 -27.16 -21.49
C TYR A 24 -7.09 -27.88 -21.74
N GLY A 25 -6.37 -28.44 -20.75
CA GLY A 25 -5.21 -29.29 -21.07
C GLY A 25 -4.07 -29.34 -20.05
N GLY A 26 -4.12 -30.29 -19.12
CA GLY A 26 -3.01 -30.74 -18.29
C GLY A 26 -2.49 -29.75 -17.24
N GLN A 27 -1.92 -30.28 -16.16
CA GLN A 27 -1.36 -29.48 -15.06
C GLN A 27 0.10 -29.12 -15.35
N GLN A 28 0.43 -27.83 -15.36
CA GLN A 28 1.82 -27.39 -15.48
C GLN A 28 2.55 -27.53 -14.13
N VAL A 29 3.76 -28.09 -14.19
CA VAL A 29 4.65 -28.27 -13.03
C VAL A 29 6.02 -27.72 -13.38
N ALA A 30 6.74 -27.20 -12.38
CA ALA A 30 7.98 -26.47 -12.58
C ALA A 30 9.20 -27.08 -11.85
N VAL A 31 10.40 -26.69 -12.28
CA VAL A 31 11.66 -27.04 -11.64
C VAL A 31 12.70 -25.98 -11.94
N THR A 32 13.30 -25.41 -10.90
CA THR A 32 14.52 -24.61 -11.00
C THR A 32 15.72 -25.54 -11.13
N ALA A 33 16.21 -25.74 -12.35
CA ALA A 33 17.30 -26.67 -12.63
C ALA A 33 18.55 -25.95 -13.16
N LYS A 34 19.74 -26.53 -12.93
CA LYS A 34 20.97 -26.00 -13.53
C LYS A 34 20.91 -26.12 -15.06
N ARG A 35 21.32 -25.07 -15.77
CA ARG A 35 21.36 -25.06 -17.24
C ARG A 35 22.42 -26.00 -17.82
N ASP A 36 23.38 -26.45 -17.01
CA ASP A 36 24.40 -27.42 -17.40
C ASP A 36 23.85 -28.87 -17.49
N LEU A 37 22.64 -29.13 -16.94
CA LEU A 37 21.97 -30.41 -17.06
C LEU A 37 21.53 -30.69 -18.49
N LYS A 38 21.82 -31.90 -18.97
CA LYS A 38 21.39 -32.40 -20.28
C LYS A 38 20.25 -33.38 -20.11
N ASN A 39 19.41 -33.51 -21.13
CA ASN A 39 18.25 -34.40 -21.14
C ASN A 39 17.34 -34.20 -19.91
N LEU A 40 17.08 -32.94 -19.54
CA LEU A 40 16.12 -32.62 -18.49
C LEU A 40 14.72 -33.07 -18.95
N GLN A 41 14.02 -33.81 -18.10
CA GLN A 41 12.71 -34.37 -18.37
C GLN A 41 11.87 -34.36 -17.10
N MET A 42 10.57 -34.16 -17.25
CA MET A 42 9.61 -34.43 -16.20
C MET A 42 9.11 -35.87 -16.30
N ARG A 43 8.88 -36.48 -15.16
CA ARG A 43 8.28 -37.80 -14.98
C ARG A 43 7.12 -37.64 -14.04
N TYR A 44 6.05 -38.40 -14.28
CA TYR A 44 4.92 -38.41 -13.38
C TYR A 44 4.23 -39.77 -13.38
N ARG A 45 3.46 -40.06 -12.34
CA ARG A 45 2.61 -41.23 -12.22
C ARG A 45 1.25 -40.78 -11.71
N ILE A 46 0.19 -41.27 -12.34
CA ILE A 46 -1.19 -41.07 -11.90
C ILE A 46 -1.60 -42.34 -11.15
N ASP A 47 -2.00 -42.20 -9.89
CA ASP A 47 -2.26 -43.26 -8.93
C ASP A 47 -1.21 -44.38 -8.96
N ASN A 48 -1.66 -45.62 -9.12
CA ASN A 48 -0.84 -46.82 -9.23
C ASN A 48 -0.48 -47.15 -10.70
N GLY A 49 -0.67 -46.21 -11.62
CA GLY A 49 -0.40 -46.36 -13.04
C GLY A 49 1.09 -46.46 -13.41
N PRO A 50 1.41 -46.66 -14.71
CA PRO A 50 2.79 -46.63 -15.17
C PRO A 50 3.36 -45.21 -15.13
N ALA A 51 4.65 -45.10 -14.78
CA ALA A 51 5.35 -43.82 -14.83
C ALA A 51 5.45 -43.29 -16.27
N GLN A 52 4.90 -42.10 -16.48
CA GLN A 52 4.93 -41.36 -17.73
C GLN A 52 6.16 -40.45 -17.80
N ARG A 53 6.44 -39.91 -18.99
CA ARG A 53 7.55 -38.96 -19.22
C ARG A 53 7.10 -37.88 -20.19
N THR A 54 7.53 -36.66 -19.92
CA THR A 54 7.34 -35.54 -20.85
C THR A 54 8.58 -34.66 -20.91
N GLY A 55 8.69 -33.88 -21.98
CA GLY A 55 9.73 -32.86 -22.13
C GLY A 55 9.48 -31.70 -21.17
N VAL A 56 10.49 -30.85 -21.00
CA VAL A 56 10.33 -29.59 -20.29
C VAL A 56 10.78 -28.44 -21.17
N THR A 57 10.16 -27.28 -20.97
CA THR A 57 10.50 -26.04 -21.66
C THR A 57 10.99 -25.03 -20.64
N GLU A 58 12.06 -24.31 -20.96
CA GLU A 58 12.54 -23.21 -20.11
C GLU A 58 11.48 -22.09 -20.08
N TRP A 59 11.05 -21.70 -18.87
CA TRP A 59 10.16 -20.57 -18.68
C TRP A 59 10.91 -19.28 -19.04
N ARG A 60 10.26 -18.40 -19.80
CA ARG A 60 10.87 -17.17 -20.33
C ARG A 60 10.79 -15.98 -19.39
N GLY A 61 10.26 -16.18 -18.18
CA GLY A 61 9.87 -15.11 -17.28
C GLY A 61 8.41 -14.72 -17.47
N GLY A 62 7.92 -14.00 -16.47
CA GLY A 62 6.66 -13.28 -16.53
C GLY A 62 6.88 -11.82 -16.88
N ASP A 63 5.85 -11.02 -16.66
CA ASP A 63 5.77 -9.62 -17.08
C ASP A 63 6.82 -8.74 -16.40
N ARG A 64 7.18 -9.04 -15.14
CA ARG A 64 8.12 -8.21 -14.36
C ARG A 64 9.41 -8.93 -14.00
N TYR A 65 9.37 -10.22 -13.68
CA TYR A 65 10.58 -10.95 -13.28
C TYR A 65 10.64 -12.39 -13.80
N GLY A 66 11.82 -13.01 -13.62
CA GLY A 66 12.08 -14.42 -13.95
C GLY A 66 12.67 -14.66 -15.35
N GLY A 67 12.56 -13.68 -16.25
CA GLY A 67 13.09 -13.78 -17.62
C GLY A 67 14.55 -13.40 -17.78
N GLN A 68 15.10 -12.70 -16.78
CA GLN A 68 16.47 -12.20 -16.77
C GLN A 68 17.27 -12.79 -15.59
N GLN A 69 18.59 -12.55 -15.57
CA GLN A 69 19.51 -12.97 -14.50
C GLN A 69 19.56 -14.49 -14.21
N ASN A 70 19.07 -15.32 -15.14
CA ASN A 70 19.01 -16.79 -15.03
C ASN A 70 20.29 -17.50 -15.53
N LEU A 71 21.49 -17.02 -15.18
CA LEU A 71 22.76 -17.49 -15.79
C LEU A 71 23.09 -18.96 -15.50
N TYR A 72 22.94 -19.41 -14.25
CA TYR A 72 23.35 -20.75 -13.80
C TYR A 72 22.18 -21.71 -13.64
N TYR A 73 21.01 -21.18 -13.28
CA TYR A 73 19.77 -21.90 -13.06
C TYR A 73 18.67 -21.25 -13.90
N ALA A 74 17.73 -22.06 -14.37
CA ALA A 74 16.51 -21.58 -15.01
C ALA A 74 15.32 -22.39 -14.50
N ASP A 75 14.13 -21.80 -14.55
CA ASP A 75 12.88 -22.51 -14.30
C ASP A 75 12.45 -23.25 -15.58
N TYR A 76 12.05 -24.51 -15.42
CA TYR A 76 11.62 -25.39 -16.50
C TYR A 76 10.25 -25.95 -16.20
N ARG A 77 9.36 -25.92 -17.18
CA ARG A 77 7.98 -26.36 -17.03
C ARG A 77 7.70 -27.62 -17.84
N GLY A 78 7.01 -28.57 -17.24
CA GLY A 78 6.42 -29.73 -17.92
C GLY A 78 4.93 -29.82 -17.62
N THR A 79 4.19 -30.54 -18.46
CA THR A 79 2.73 -30.68 -18.30
C THR A 79 2.36 -32.13 -18.00
N VAL A 80 1.63 -32.35 -16.91
CA VAL A 80 0.96 -33.62 -16.61
C VAL A 80 -0.32 -33.68 -17.41
N THR A 81 -0.53 -34.74 -18.19
CA THR A 81 -1.74 -34.93 -18.99
C THR A 81 -2.43 -36.24 -18.64
N GLY A 82 -3.76 -36.26 -18.72
CA GLY A 82 -4.57 -37.46 -18.55
C GLY A 82 -4.86 -37.86 -17.10
N ALA A 83 -4.57 -36.97 -16.14
CA ALA A 83 -5.12 -37.08 -14.79
C ALA A 83 -6.58 -36.62 -14.80
N GLN A 84 -7.37 -37.11 -13.85
CA GLN A 84 -8.79 -36.84 -13.70
C GLN A 84 -9.08 -36.41 -12.26
N PRO A 85 -10.21 -35.71 -12.03
CA PRO A 85 -10.70 -35.40 -10.70
C PRO A 85 -10.64 -36.57 -9.71
N GLY A 86 -9.98 -36.39 -8.58
CA GLY A 86 -9.73 -37.38 -7.52
C GLY A 86 -8.44 -38.20 -7.66
N ASP A 87 -7.71 -38.08 -8.77
CA ASP A 87 -6.44 -38.78 -8.97
C ASP A 87 -5.34 -38.20 -8.07
N THR A 88 -4.42 -39.04 -7.60
CA THR A 88 -3.14 -38.61 -7.01
C THR A 88 -2.02 -38.67 -8.04
N VAL A 89 -1.25 -37.59 -8.21
CA VAL A 89 -0.16 -37.50 -9.16
C VAL A 89 1.20 -37.35 -8.48
N GLU A 90 2.05 -38.38 -8.57
CA GLU A 90 3.47 -38.33 -8.16
C GLU A 90 4.29 -37.70 -9.30
N VAL A 91 5.07 -36.65 -9.04
CA VAL A 91 5.91 -35.97 -10.05
C VAL A 91 7.36 -35.89 -9.60
N TRP A 92 8.29 -36.02 -10.56
CA TRP A 92 9.71 -35.78 -10.36
C TRP A 92 10.43 -35.43 -11.66
N PHE A 93 11.55 -34.72 -11.55
CA PHE A 93 12.37 -34.33 -12.67
C PHE A 93 13.64 -35.17 -12.72
N THR A 94 14.15 -35.42 -13.93
CA THR A 94 15.41 -36.14 -14.12
C THR A 94 16.27 -35.43 -15.14
N GLY A 95 17.59 -35.43 -14.92
CA GLY A 95 18.56 -34.85 -15.84
C GLY A 95 19.89 -35.60 -15.79
N ARG A 96 20.83 -35.24 -16.67
CA ARG A 96 22.18 -35.81 -16.71
C ARG A 96 23.23 -34.73 -16.61
N LYS A 97 24.16 -34.90 -15.68
CA LYS A 97 25.30 -34.01 -15.50
C LYS A 97 26.59 -34.69 -15.93
N SER A 98 27.43 -33.99 -16.68
CA SER A 98 28.75 -34.49 -17.08
C SER A 98 29.60 -34.80 -15.85
N GLY A 99 30.29 -35.93 -15.83
CA GLY A 99 31.11 -36.39 -14.71
C GLY A 99 30.35 -36.92 -13.48
N VAL A 100 29.04 -36.70 -13.37
CA VAL A 100 28.21 -37.16 -12.24
C VAL A 100 27.26 -38.28 -12.65
N GLY A 101 26.66 -38.20 -13.84
CA GLY A 101 25.68 -39.17 -14.31
C GLY A 101 24.24 -38.67 -14.19
N ARG A 102 23.28 -39.58 -13.96
CA ARG A 102 21.85 -39.26 -13.88
C ARG A 102 21.52 -38.69 -12.50
N LEU A 103 20.79 -37.60 -12.49
CA LEU A 103 20.24 -36.95 -11.30
C LEU A 103 18.71 -36.98 -11.37
N ALA A 104 18.08 -36.95 -10.19
CA ALA A 104 16.64 -36.80 -10.04
C ALA A 104 16.36 -35.75 -8.95
N SER A 105 15.29 -34.99 -9.10
CA SER A 105 14.74 -34.19 -8.00
C SER A 105 14.15 -35.11 -6.93
N GLU A 106 13.81 -34.53 -5.79
CA GLU A 106 12.81 -35.12 -4.90
C GLU A 106 11.49 -35.31 -5.66
N ARG A 107 10.69 -36.24 -5.16
CA ARG A 107 9.35 -36.47 -5.68
C ARG A 107 8.35 -35.79 -4.77
N PHE A 108 7.25 -35.37 -5.34
CA PHE A 108 6.12 -34.84 -4.59
C PHE A 108 4.84 -35.38 -5.21
N ASP A 109 3.78 -35.38 -4.42
CA ASP A 109 2.45 -35.80 -4.82
C ASP A 109 1.51 -34.60 -4.76
N TYR A 110 0.53 -34.56 -5.66
CA TYR A 110 -0.59 -33.64 -5.59
C TYR A 110 -1.89 -34.35 -5.93
N GLU A 111 -2.99 -33.90 -5.36
CA GLU A 111 -4.32 -34.44 -5.63
C GLU A 111 -5.03 -33.57 -6.67
N VAL A 112 -5.63 -34.20 -7.66
CA VAL A 112 -6.47 -33.54 -8.64
C VAL A 112 -7.83 -33.29 -8.01
N ALA A 113 -8.22 -32.02 -7.96
CA ALA A 113 -9.48 -31.62 -7.38
C ALA A 113 -10.71 -32.27 -8.01
N SER A 114 -11.76 -32.47 -7.21
CA SER A 114 -13.04 -32.98 -7.70
C SER A 114 -13.71 -31.98 -8.66
N ALA A 115 -14.44 -32.46 -9.67
CA ALA A 115 -15.12 -31.58 -10.64
C ALA A 115 -16.18 -30.67 -10.00
N GLU A 116 -16.79 -31.09 -8.90
CA GLU A 116 -17.74 -30.30 -8.09
C GLU A 116 -17.05 -29.14 -7.36
N GLN A 117 -15.73 -29.18 -7.22
CA GLN A 117 -14.97 -28.09 -6.67
C GLN A 117 -14.47 -27.14 -7.76
N THR A 118 -14.50 -27.49 -9.06
CA THR A 118 -13.66 -26.88 -10.12
C THR A 118 -14.37 -26.30 -11.36
N ASP A 119 -15.46 -25.56 -11.21
CA ASP A 119 -16.15 -24.96 -12.37
C ASP A 119 -16.25 -23.42 -12.34
N GLY A 120 -15.61 -22.76 -11.39
CA GLY A 120 -15.44 -21.31 -11.40
C GLY A 120 -14.57 -20.80 -12.57
N ASP A 121 -14.95 -19.66 -13.16
CA ASP A 121 -14.04 -18.80 -13.93
C ASP A 121 -13.28 -17.83 -13.00
N VAL A 122 -13.85 -17.53 -11.83
CA VAL A 122 -13.23 -16.72 -10.77
C VAL A 122 -12.95 -17.57 -9.53
N LEU A 123 -11.85 -17.28 -8.82
CA LEU A 123 -11.57 -17.85 -7.50
C LEU A 123 -11.76 -16.79 -6.43
N ILE A 124 -12.61 -17.05 -5.44
CA ILE A 124 -12.56 -16.32 -4.17
C ILE A 124 -11.45 -16.95 -3.31
N LEU A 125 -10.35 -16.21 -3.17
CA LEU A 125 -9.30 -16.46 -2.20
C LEU A 125 -9.73 -15.82 -0.87
N ALA A 126 -10.48 -16.57 -0.07
CA ALA A 126 -10.99 -16.15 1.23
C ALA A 126 -9.88 -16.25 2.27
N ALA A 127 -9.29 -15.11 2.61
CA ALA A 127 -8.12 -14.99 3.47
C ALA A 127 -8.46 -14.54 4.89
N GLU A 128 -9.70 -14.78 5.34
CA GLU A 128 -10.15 -14.56 6.71
C GLU A 128 -9.44 -15.51 7.72
N ASP A 129 -8.58 -14.99 8.60
CA ASP A 129 -7.86 -15.65 9.70
C ASP A 129 -8.77 -15.83 10.93
N TYR A 130 -9.90 -16.50 10.74
CA TYR A 130 -10.91 -16.64 11.78
C TYR A 130 -10.53 -17.60 12.91
N THR A 131 -9.47 -18.40 12.76
CA THR A 131 -8.86 -19.12 13.90
C THR A 131 -7.73 -18.33 14.58
N GLY A 132 -7.42 -17.13 14.08
CA GLY A 132 -6.31 -16.29 14.49
C GLY A 132 -6.68 -15.24 15.52
N ALA A 133 -5.83 -14.24 15.63
CA ALA A 133 -5.86 -13.31 16.75
C ALA A 133 -6.25 -11.85 16.41
N THR A 134 -6.41 -11.47 15.13
CA THR A 134 -6.47 -10.03 14.76
C THR A 134 -7.43 -9.69 13.59
N PRO A 135 -8.70 -9.42 13.88
CA PRO A 135 -9.36 -9.57 15.18
C PRO A 135 -9.63 -11.04 15.50
N ALA A 136 -9.97 -11.33 16.76
CA ALA A 136 -10.54 -12.64 17.09
C ALA A 136 -11.96 -12.71 16.52
N GLN A 137 -12.22 -13.71 15.66
CA GLN A 137 -13.49 -13.84 14.94
C GLN A 137 -14.31 -15.04 15.45
N ALA A 138 -15.61 -15.05 15.15
CA ALA A 138 -16.55 -16.08 15.60
C ALA A 138 -16.74 -17.19 14.55
N GLY A 139 -15.64 -17.81 14.12
CA GLY A 139 -15.63 -18.70 12.96
C GLY A 139 -15.56 -17.91 11.65
N GLY A 140 -15.64 -18.63 10.53
CA GLY A 140 -15.58 -18.03 9.20
C GLY A 140 -15.41 -19.10 8.11
N PRO A 141 -15.13 -18.67 6.87
CA PRO A 141 -15.10 -17.27 6.43
C PRO A 141 -16.51 -16.64 6.54
N ASN A 142 -16.58 -15.38 6.95
CA ASN A 142 -17.82 -14.69 7.30
C ASN A 142 -18.48 -14.01 6.11
N TYR A 143 -17.72 -13.67 5.06
CA TYR A 143 -18.21 -12.81 3.98
C TYR A 143 -18.20 -13.45 2.59
N VAL A 144 -17.73 -14.69 2.45
CA VAL A 144 -17.65 -15.38 1.16
C VAL A 144 -19.00 -15.43 0.43
N ASP A 145 -20.11 -15.61 1.15
CA ASP A 145 -21.45 -15.70 0.58
C ASP A 145 -21.83 -14.39 -0.16
N GLU A 146 -21.45 -13.22 0.36
CA GLU A 146 -21.70 -11.91 -0.26
C GLU A 146 -20.92 -11.75 -1.57
N TYR A 147 -19.66 -12.18 -1.60
CA TYR A 147 -18.82 -12.12 -2.79
C TYR A 147 -19.28 -13.13 -3.86
N GLU A 148 -19.63 -14.36 -3.45
CA GLU A 148 -20.19 -15.38 -4.35
C GLU A 148 -21.50 -14.88 -4.96
N ALA A 149 -22.42 -14.36 -4.15
CA ALA A 149 -23.68 -13.83 -4.64
C ALA A 149 -23.48 -12.72 -5.68
N ALA A 150 -22.51 -11.82 -5.46
CA ALA A 150 -22.23 -10.73 -6.39
C ALA A 150 -21.59 -11.20 -7.70
N LEU A 151 -20.67 -12.17 -7.66
CA LEU A 151 -20.09 -12.78 -8.86
C LEU A 151 -21.15 -13.53 -9.67
N VAL A 152 -22.00 -14.33 -9.01
CA VAL A 152 -23.09 -15.05 -9.68
C VAL A 152 -24.11 -14.09 -10.30
N ALA A 153 -24.45 -13.01 -9.61
CA ALA A 153 -25.37 -11.99 -10.11
C ALA A 153 -24.85 -11.27 -11.37
N THR A 154 -23.53 -11.26 -11.56
CA THR A 154 -22.84 -10.61 -12.68
C THR A 154 -22.44 -11.58 -13.80
N GLY A 155 -22.77 -12.87 -13.64
CA GLY A 155 -22.61 -13.88 -14.68
C GLY A 155 -21.34 -14.72 -14.58
N HIS A 156 -20.59 -14.60 -13.50
CA HIS A 156 -19.39 -15.39 -13.22
C HIS A 156 -19.72 -16.60 -12.35
N SER A 157 -19.03 -17.72 -12.59
CA SER A 157 -19.03 -18.87 -11.69
C SER A 157 -17.81 -18.81 -10.78
N THR A 158 -17.96 -19.24 -9.53
CA THR A 158 -16.85 -19.12 -8.58
C THR A 158 -16.58 -20.42 -7.86
N ASP A 159 -15.30 -20.63 -7.55
CA ASP A 159 -14.86 -21.57 -6.53
C ASP A 159 -14.34 -20.77 -5.33
N VAL A 160 -14.17 -21.43 -4.18
CA VAL A 160 -13.61 -20.81 -2.97
C VAL A 160 -12.38 -21.58 -2.51
N TYR A 161 -11.29 -20.85 -2.25
CA TYR A 161 -10.16 -21.33 -1.46
C TYR A 161 -10.17 -20.60 -0.12
N ASP A 162 -10.65 -21.28 0.92
CA ASP A 162 -10.59 -20.82 2.30
C ASP A 162 -9.19 -21.07 2.85
N VAL A 163 -8.41 -20.01 3.03
CA VAL A 163 -7.01 -20.08 3.45
C VAL A 163 -6.89 -20.70 4.84
N ASP A 164 -7.75 -20.31 5.78
CA ASP A 164 -7.66 -20.77 7.16
C ASP A 164 -8.04 -22.26 7.28
N ALA A 165 -9.10 -22.70 6.59
CA ALA A 165 -9.46 -24.12 6.50
C ALA A 165 -8.40 -24.98 5.78
N ASN A 166 -7.64 -24.40 4.84
CA ASN A 166 -6.50 -25.06 4.21
C ASN A 166 -5.22 -24.98 5.05
N GLY A 167 -5.36 -24.83 6.38
CA GLY A 167 -4.25 -24.84 7.31
C GLY A 167 -3.37 -23.60 7.18
N ARG A 168 -3.98 -22.46 6.83
CA ARG A 168 -3.31 -21.15 6.67
C ARG A 168 -2.18 -21.20 5.66
N SER A 169 -2.43 -21.87 4.56
CA SER A 169 -1.47 -22.04 3.48
C SER A 169 -1.87 -21.18 2.28
N ALA A 170 -0.88 -20.57 1.65
CA ALA A 170 -1.12 -19.84 0.42
C ALA A 170 -1.33 -20.82 -0.75
N PRO A 171 -2.36 -20.64 -1.60
CA PRO A 171 -2.59 -21.51 -2.73
C PRO A 171 -1.43 -21.42 -3.73
N HIS A 172 -1.03 -22.56 -4.29
CA HIS A 172 0.06 -22.56 -5.25
C HIS A 172 -0.29 -21.77 -6.54
N PRO A 173 0.55 -20.82 -7.03
CA PRO A 173 0.22 -19.98 -8.18
C PRO A 173 -0.07 -20.76 -9.47
N LEU A 174 0.76 -21.75 -9.83
CA LEU A 174 0.49 -22.63 -11.00
C LEU A 174 -0.54 -23.74 -10.73
N GLY A 175 -0.74 -24.09 -9.46
CA GLY A 175 -1.49 -25.29 -9.08
C GLY A 175 -2.96 -24.98 -8.91
N VAL A 176 -3.24 -23.76 -8.45
CA VAL A 176 -4.55 -23.26 -8.08
C VAL A 176 -4.84 -21.96 -8.83
N LEU A 177 -4.11 -20.88 -8.55
CA LEU A 177 -4.46 -19.53 -9.02
C LEU A 177 -4.52 -19.42 -10.56
N SER A 178 -3.58 -20.02 -11.28
CA SER A 178 -3.49 -19.95 -12.75
C SER A 178 -4.60 -20.68 -13.50
N HIS A 179 -5.52 -21.35 -12.81
CA HIS A 179 -6.68 -22.01 -13.42
C HIS A 179 -7.90 -21.09 -13.56
N TYR A 180 -7.81 -19.88 -13.02
CA TYR A 180 -8.90 -18.91 -13.01
C TYR A 180 -8.55 -17.72 -13.89
N ASP A 181 -9.58 -17.13 -14.48
CA ASP A 181 -9.46 -15.92 -15.29
C ASP A 181 -9.20 -14.70 -14.39
N ALA A 182 -9.78 -14.70 -13.17
CA ALA A 182 -9.50 -13.74 -12.11
C ALA A 182 -9.50 -14.38 -10.71
N VAL A 183 -8.85 -13.72 -9.77
CA VAL A 183 -8.85 -14.05 -8.34
C VAL A 183 -9.43 -12.86 -7.57
N VAL A 184 -10.38 -13.12 -6.68
CA VAL A 184 -10.86 -12.17 -5.68
C VAL A 184 -10.19 -12.52 -4.36
N TRP A 185 -9.19 -11.75 -3.94
CA TRP A 185 -8.57 -11.87 -2.63
C TRP A 185 -9.39 -11.06 -1.64
N GLU A 186 -10.14 -11.79 -0.82
CA GLU A 186 -11.05 -11.27 0.19
C GLU A 186 -10.39 -11.45 1.57
N THR A 187 -10.31 -10.40 2.38
CA THR A 187 -9.65 -10.44 3.71
C THR A 187 -10.60 -10.17 4.87
N GLY A 188 -11.88 -9.92 4.59
CA GLY A 188 -12.92 -9.61 5.57
C GLY A 188 -12.49 -8.56 6.58
N ASP A 189 -12.68 -8.91 7.86
CA ASP A 189 -12.37 -8.07 9.01
C ASP A 189 -10.89 -8.06 9.42
N ASP A 190 -10.02 -8.86 8.79
CA ASP A 190 -8.65 -9.05 9.26
C ASP A 190 -7.78 -7.82 9.09
N ILE A 191 -7.21 -7.37 10.21
CA ILE A 191 -6.14 -6.38 10.22
C ILE A 191 -4.86 -7.00 9.65
N LEU A 192 -4.55 -8.21 10.10
CA LEU A 192 -3.48 -9.05 9.56
C LEU A 192 -3.57 -10.49 10.09
N PRO A 193 -3.12 -11.47 9.29
CA PRO A 193 -2.80 -12.82 9.76
C PRO A 193 -1.88 -12.85 10.98
N ARG A 194 -2.33 -13.47 12.08
CA ARG A 194 -1.52 -13.61 13.31
C ARG A 194 -1.95 -14.81 14.13
N HIS A 195 -0.98 -15.65 14.50
CA HIS A 195 -1.24 -16.80 15.37
C HIS A 195 -1.64 -16.37 16.79
N GLU A 196 -2.48 -17.19 17.44
CA GLU A 196 -2.74 -17.03 18.86
C GLU A 196 -1.43 -16.99 19.67
N GLY A 197 -1.32 -15.99 20.55
CA GLY A 197 -0.15 -15.82 21.43
C GLY A 197 1.06 -15.13 20.80
N GLN A 198 1.07 -14.85 19.48
CA GLN A 198 2.07 -13.93 18.91
C GLN A 198 1.86 -12.50 19.46
N PRO A 199 2.93 -11.75 19.76
CA PRO A 199 2.82 -10.38 20.28
C PRO A 199 2.30 -9.40 19.21
N ALA A 200 1.80 -8.24 19.64
CA ALA A 200 1.45 -7.15 18.73
C ALA A 200 2.66 -6.69 17.89
N GLY A 201 2.40 -6.12 16.70
CA GLY A 201 3.44 -5.76 15.74
C GLY A 201 4.09 -6.96 15.04
N THR A 202 3.53 -8.16 15.15
CA THR A 202 4.02 -9.34 14.43
C THR A 202 2.93 -9.97 13.58
N ALA A 203 3.31 -10.74 12.57
CA ALA A 203 2.43 -11.43 11.65
C ALA A 203 2.80 -12.92 11.56
N ALA A 204 1.82 -13.76 11.24
CA ALA A 204 2.09 -15.12 10.80
C ALA A 204 2.78 -15.10 9.43
N LYS A 205 3.66 -16.07 9.17
CA LYS A 205 4.46 -16.11 7.92
C LYS A 205 3.58 -16.13 6.67
N TYR A 206 2.41 -16.76 6.74
CA TYR A 206 1.54 -16.90 5.59
C TYR A 206 0.95 -15.58 5.07
N ALA A 207 1.00 -14.49 5.85
CA ALA A 207 0.72 -13.14 5.35
C ALA A 207 1.58 -12.82 4.12
N LEU A 208 2.89 -13.07 4.22
CA LEU A 208 3.81 -12.87 3.11
C LEU A 208 3.66 -13.98 2.05
N ASP A 209 3.41 -15.23 2.45
CA ASP A 209 3.30 -16.31 1.47
C ASP A 209 2.11 -16.11 0.52
N LEU A 210 0.97 -15.61 1.02
CA LEU A 210 -0.19 -15.24 0.20
C LEU A 210 0.18 -14.14 -0.79
N GLU A 211 0.79 -13.06 -0.31
CA GLU A 211 1.26 -11.96 -1.15
C GLU A 211 2.20 -12.46 -2.25
N LEU A 212 3.18 -13.29 -1.91
CA LEU A 212 4.13 -13.85 -2.86
C LEU A 212 3.46 -14.78 -3.88
N ALA A 213 2.48 -15.59 -3.47
CA ALA A 213 1.73 -16.46 -4.37
C ALA A 213 0.89 -15.65 -5.36
N VAL A 214 0.16 -14.64 -4.88
CA VAL A 214 -0.64 -13.75 -5.73
C VAL A 214 0.26 -12.93 -6.66
N ARG A 215 1.40 -12.45 -6.17
CA ARG A 215 2.41 -11.76 -6.99
C ARG A 215 2.97 -12.65 -8.10
N ASP A 216 3.24 -13.92 -7.82
CA ASP A 216 3.68 -14.90 -8.82
C ASP A 216 2.57 -15.16 -9.88
N TYR A 217 1.30 -15.18 -9.46
CA TYR A 217 0.15 -15.27 -10.36
C TYR A 217 0.01 -14.03 -11.26
N LEU A 218 0.05 -12.82 -10.69
CA LEU A 218 0.02 -11.57 -11.45
C LEU A 218 1.19 -11.46 -12.43
N ASN A 219 2.41 -11.89 -12.02
CA ASN A 219 3.58 -11.89 -12.90
C ASN A 219 3.39 -12.77 -14.13
N GLU A 220 2.53 -13.78 -14.09
CA GLU A 220 2.24 -14.66 -15.22
C GLU A 220 0.92 -14.29 -15.94
N GLY A 221 0.44 -13.04 -15.75
CA GLY A 221 -0.71 -12.48 -16.47
C GLY A 221 -2.06 -12.61 -15.75
N GLY A 222 -2.05 -13.05 -14.49
CA GLY A 222 -3.24 -13.15 -13.67
C GLY A 222 -3.94 -11.80 -13.42
N LYS A 223 -5.23 -11.87 -13.07
CA LYS A 223 -6.07 -10.72 -12.72
C LYS A 223 -6.54 -10.79 -11.27
N LEU A 224 -6.50 -9.67 -10.55
CA LEU A 224 -6.78 -9.61 -9.12
C LEU A 224 -7.78 -8.51 -8.76
N LEU A 225 -8.82 -8.86 -8.02
CA LEU A 225 -9.58 -7.95 -7.17
C LEU A 225 -9.16 -8.20 -5.72
N LEU A 226 -8.62 -7.22 -5.03
CA LEU A 226 -8.28 -7.29 -3.60
C LEU A 226 -9.22 -6.39 -2.81
N SER A 227 -9.88 -6.96 -1.81
CA SER A 227 -10.88 -6.27 -1.00
C SER A 227 -10.95 -6.80 0.43
N GLY A 228 -11.34 -5.91 1.33
CA GLY A 228 -11.56 -6.19 2.75
C GLY A 228 -11.40 -4.93 3.58
N LYS A 229 -11.88 -4.98 4.81
CA LYS A 229 -11.93 -3.83 5.72
C LYS A 229 -10.55 -3.21 5.99
N PHE A 230 -9.52 -4.04 6.14
CA PHE A 230 -8.13 -3.66 6.38
C PHE A 230 -7.18 -4.28 5.35
N ALA A 231 -7.66 -4.54 4.12
CA ALA A 231 -6.89 -5.26 3.12
C ALA A 231 -5.46 -4.69 2.98
N LEU A 232 -4.45 -5.52 3.31
CA LEU A 232 -3.02 -5.18 3.33
C LEU A 232 -2.59 -3.99 4.22
N PHE A 233 -3.35 -3.65 5.25
CA PHE A 233 -3.00 -2.61 6.22
C PHE A 233 -1.58 -2.76 6.78
N ALA A 234 -1.20 -3.98 7.20
CA ALA A 234 0.12 -4.24 7.77
C ALA A 234 1.28 -4.02 6.79
N GLN A 235 1.08 -4.32 5.51
CA GLN A 235 2.04 -4.00 4.44
C GLN A 235 2.06 -2.49 4.17
N GLY A 236 0.90 -1.85 4.15
CA GLY A 236 0.77 -0.40 3.94
C GLY A 236 1.48 0.43 5.01
N ALA A 237 1.55 -0.09 6.24
CA ALA A 237 2.31 0.49 7.36
C ALA A 237 3.85 0.31 7.26
N ASP A 238 4.34 -0.20 6.12
CA ASP A 238 5.73 -0.22 5.65
C ASP A 238 6.80 -0.39 6.74
N GLY A 239 7.00 -1.63 7.19
CA GLY A 239 8.03 -1.96 8.17
C GLY A 239 7.59 -1.91 9.63
N ALA A 240 6.34 -1.57 9.92
CA ALA A 240 5.78 -1.60 11.28
C ALA A 240 5.44 -3.03 11.79
N TYR A 241 5.25 -3.99 10.88
CA TYR A 241 4.85 -5.37 11.20
C TYR A 241 5.89 -6.39 10.78
N PHE A 242 6.08 -7.44 11.58
CA PHE A 242 7.18 -8.38 11.38
C PHE A 242 6.77 -9.85 11.37
N TYR A 243 7.29 -10.63 10.43
CA TYR A 243 7.04 -12.08 10.32
C TYR A 243 8.33 -12.89 10.48
N ASN A 244 8.24 -14.17 10.84
CA ASN A 244 9.39 -15.06 10.89
C ASN A 244 9.51 -15.87 9.58
N PRO A 245 10.53 -15.66 8.73
CA PRO A 245 10.69 -16.44 7.50
C PRO A 245 10.98 -17.93 7.75
N PHE A 246 11.36 -18.31 8.98
CA PHE A 246 11.66 -19.68 9.40
C PHE A 246 10.60 -20.26 10.35
N GLU A 247 9.37 -19.76 10.28
CA GLU A 247 8.26 -20.14 11.18
C GLU A 247 8.08 -21.66 11.31
N ASP A 248 8.14 -22.42 10.21
CA ASP A 248 8.01 -23.89 10.23
C ASP A 248 9.03 -24.59 11.15
N ALA A 249 10.22 -24.01 11.30
CA ALA A 249 11.32 -24.60 12.07
C ALA A 249 11.50 -23.96 13.46
N GLN A 250 11.07 -22.71 13.63
CA GLN A 250 11.38 -21.89 14.80
C GLN A 250 10.14 -21.37 15.54
N GLY A 251 8.94 -21.56 14.98
CA GLY A 251 7.72 -20.92 15.43
C GLY A 251 7.63 -19.44 15.01
N GLY A 252 6.50 -18.83 15.32
CA GLY A 252 6.23 -17.43 15.01
C GLY A 252 7.16 -16.43 15.73
N CYS A 253 7.06 -15.16 15.35
CA CYS A 253 7.78 -14.09 16.04
C CYS A 253 7.43 -13.99 17.52
N THR A 254 8.44 -13.88 18.38
CA THR A 254 8.26 -13.67 19.84
C THR A 254 8.49 -12.22 20.27
N GLN A 255 9.10 -11.41 19.40
CA GLN A 255 9.31 -9.98 19.59
C GLN A 255 9.44 -9.32 18.21
N ALA A 256 8.70 -8.24 17.98
CA ALA A 256 8.77 -7.45 16.75
C ALA A 256 10.19 -6.89 16.53
N GLY A 257 10.67 -6.90 15.28
CA GLY A 257 12.00 -6.40 14.89
C GLY A 257 13.20 -7.20 15.40
N ALA A 258 13.01 -8.20 16.26
CA ALA A 258 14.10 -9.03 16.76
C ALA A 258 14.36 -10.22 15.84
N TYR A 259 15.64 -10.52 15.55
CA TYR A 259 16.00 -11.71 14.77
C TYR A 259 15.29 -12.97 15.30
N PRO A 260 14.67 -13.80 14.44
CA PRO A 260 14.73 -13.80 12.96
C PRO A 260 13.64 -12.96 12.26
N CYS A 261 12.87 -12.16 12.97
CA CYS A 261 11.72 -11.45 12.44
C CYS A 261 12.10 -10.35 11.44
N LEU A 262 11.47 -10.38 10.26
CA LEU A 262 11.69 -9.44 9.17
C LEU A 262 10.43 -8.60 8.95
N ALA A 263 10.63 -7.36 8.52
CA ALA A 263 9.57 -6.42 8.20
C ALA A 263 8.71 -6.90 7.01
N LEU A 264 7.41 -6.71 7.11
CA LEU A 264 6.50 -6.60 5.96
C LEU A 264 6.65 -5.21 5.36
N LEU A 265 6.67 -5.13 4.03
CA LEU A 265 6.93 -3.90 3.28
C LEU A 265 5.81 -3.67 2.25
N ASN A 266 5.70 -2.44 1.75
CA ASN A 266 4.63 -2.03 0.84
C ASN A 266 4.93 -2.27 -0.66
N ASP A 267 6.06 -2.89 -1.03
CA ASP A 267 6.47 -3.11 -2.44
C ASP A 267 5.36 -3.72 -3.31
N PHE A 268 4.57 -4.64 -2.77
CA PHE A 268 3.46 -5.24 -3.50
C PHE A 268 2.34 -4.22 -3.75
N ALA A 269 1.94 -3.45 -2.73
CA ALA A 269 0.93 -2.41 -2.86
C ALA A 269 1.36 -1.33 -3.87
N GLN A 270 2.57 -0.79 -3.73
CA GLN A 270 3.10 0.26 -4.62
C GLN A 270 3.18 -0.25 -6.06
N TYR A 271 3.99 -1.27 -6.28
CA TYR A 271 4.40 -1.57 -7.64
C TYR A 271 3.40 -2.47 -8.34
N TRP A 272 2.68 -3.37 -7.66
CA TRP A 272 1.72 -4.31 -8.28
C TRP A 272 0.29 -3.85 -8.24
N LEU A 273 -0.16 -3.27 -7.13
CA LEU A 273 -1.55 -2.84 -6.97
C LEU A 273 -1.78 -1.40 -7.40
N GLY A 274 -0.71 -0.64 -7.60
CA GLY A 274 -0.76 0.77 -7.98
C GLY A 274 -0.98 1.73 -6.82
N ALA A 275 -1.04 1.25 -5.58
CA ALA A 275 -1.25 2.07 -4.38
C ALA A 275 0.10 2.45 -3.76
N TYR A 276 0.62 3.63 -4.10
CA TYR A 276 1.91 4.12 -3.63
C TYR A 276 1.91 4.38 -2.12
N GLN A 277 0.83 4.96 -1.62
CA GLN A 277 0.63 5.22 -0.21
C GLN A 277 -0.76 4.76 0.23
N TYR A 278 -0.76 4.11 1.40
CA TYR A 278 -1.94 3.69 2.14
C TYR A 278 -2.24 4.76 3.19
N VAL A 279 -3.37 5.44 3.07
CA VAL A 279 -3.82 6.44 4.03
C VAL A 279 -4.85 5.78 4.95
N ASP A 280 -4.38 5.41 6.14
CA ASP A 280 -5.16 4.80 7.22
C ASP A 280 -6.35 5.69 7.64
N GLY A 281 -7.52 5.08 7.81
CA GLY A 281 -8.77 5.78 8.12
C GLY A 281 -9.22 6.78 7.05
N GLY A 282 -8.60 6.73 5.87
CA GLY A 282 -8.78 7.74 4.84
C GLY A 282 -10.24 7.95 4.47
N GLY A 283 -11.09 6.94 4.44
CA GLY A 283 -12.50 7.05 4.07
C GLY A 283 -13.47 7.41 5.19
N HIS A 284 -13.02 7.90 6.35
CA HIS A 284 -13.90 8.21 7.50
C HIS A 284 -13.95 9.71 7.84
N ASP A 285 -15.11 10.16 8.31
CA ASP A 285 -15.28 11.49 8.90
C ASP A 285 -14.76 11.56 10.35
N ALA A 286 -14.76 12.75 10.93
CA ALA A 286 -14.27 12.99 12.30
C ALA A 286 -15.09 12.25 13.39
N ASP A 287 -16.32 11.81 13.07
CA ASP A 287 -17.18 11.04 13.96
C ASP A 287 -16.99 9.53 13.78
N GLY A 288 -16.14 9.10 12.84
CA GLY A 288 -15.87 7.70 12.54
C GLY A 288 -16.94 7.06 11.65
N ASN A 289 -17.71 7.84 10.87
CA ASN A 289 -18.61 7.30 9.85
C ASN A 289 -17.88 7.22 8.50
N PRO A 290 -18.07 6.15 7.71
CA PRO A 290 -17.49 6.09 6.38
C PRO A 290 -18.19 7.10 5.45
N PHE A 291 -17.41 7.79 4.62
CA PHE A 291 -17.92 8.61 3.54
C PHE A 291 -18.61 7.75 2.48
N PRO A 292 -19.61 8.29 1.75
CA PRO A 292 -20.11 7.67 0.53
C PRO A 292 -19.01 7.51 -0.53
N LEU A 293 -19.26 6.65 -1.50
CA LEU A 293 -18.36 6.39 -2.62
C LEU A 293 -18.95 6.91 -3.93
N LEU A 294 -18.11 7.50 -4.77
CA LEU A 294 -18.48 7.97 -6.10
C LEU A 294 -17.48 7.44 -7.13
N GLY A 295 -17.99 6.91 -8.25
CA GLY A 295 -17.17 6.61 -9.41
C GLY A 295 -16.76 7.88 -10.14
N ASN A 296 -15.48 8.00 -10.46
CA ASN A 296 -14.93 9.14 -11.18
C ASN A 296 -15.47 9.17 -12.63
N PRO A 297 -15.82 10.37 -13.15
CA PRO A 297 -16.21 10.53 -14.55
C PRO A 297 -15.13 10.00 -15.51
N ASP A 298 -15.55 9.61 -16.70
CA ASP A 298 -14.67 9.10 -17.78
C ASP A 298 -13.91 7.80 -17.44
N THR A 299 -14.28 7.11 -16.35
CA THR A 299 -13.76 5.79 -15.98
C THR A 299 -14.81 4.69 -16.18
N GLY A 300 -14.40 3.42 -16.08
CA GLY A 300 -15.32 2.28 -16.03
C GLY A 300 -16.29 2.30 -14.85
N PHE A 301 -16.11 3.23 -13.90
CA PHE A 301 -16.96 3.43 -12.73
C PHE A 301 -17.88 4.65 -12.85
N ASP A 302 -17.88 5.36 -13.98
CA ASP A 302 -18.71 6.55 -14.18
C ASP A 302 -20.20 6.28 -13.84
N GLY A 303 -20.77 7.19 -13.07
CA GLY A 303 -22.14 7.16 -12.56
C GLY A 303 -22.43 6.09 -11.49
N TRP A 304 -21.43 5.31 -11.05
CA TRP A 304 -21.59 4.41 -9.91
C TRP A 304 -21.52 5.19 -8.59
N THR A 305 -22.37 4.79 -7.64
CA THR A 305 -22.34 5.32 -6.28
C THR A 305 -22.47 4.16 -5.30
N GLY A 306 -21.82 4.27 -4.14
CA GLY A 306 -21.83 3.27 -3.09
C GLY A 306 -22.03 3.89 -1.71
N MET A 307 -22.75 3.18 -0.85
CA MET A 307 -22.88 3.53 0.57
C MET A 307 -22.35 2.36 1.38
N LEU A 308 -21.56 2.66 2.41
CA LEU A 308 -21.03 1.67 3.36
C LEU A 308 -21.88 1.65 4.63
N ASN A 309 -21.93 0.49 5.30
CA ASN A 309 -22.66 0.22 6.55
C ASN A 309 -24.19 0.35 6.45
N GLY A 310 -24.95 -0.21 7.38
CA GLY A 310 -26.42 -0.24 7.35
C GLY A 310 -27.06 -1.08 6.23
N GLY A 311 -28.39 -1.05 6.14
CA GLY A 311 -29.13 -1.82 5.13
C GLY A 311 -28.91 -3.33 5.25
N ASP A 312 -28.48 -3.94 4.15
CA ASP A 312 -28.08 -5.36 4.00
C ASP A 312 -26.56 -5.54 3.87
N SER A 313 -25.77 -4.51 4.21
CA SER A 313 -24.33 -4.66 4.36
C SER A 313 -23.97 -5.44 5.63
N ALA A 314 -22.71 -5.85 5.72
CA ALA A 314 -22.15 -6.46 6.93
C ALA A 314 -22.10 -5.50 8.14
N ASP A 315 -22.27 -4.19 7.94
CA ASP A 315 -22.19 -3.16 8.99
C ASP A 315 -20.86 -3.20 9.77
N ASN A 316 -19.78 -3.59 9.10
CA ASN A 316 -18.45 -3.84 9.67
C ASN A 316 -17.41 -2.77 9.28
N GLN A 317 -17.77 -1.75 8.48
CA GLN A 317 -16.83 -0.76 7.94
C GLN A 317 -16.51 0.37 8.95
N ASP A 318 -15.93 0.01 10.09
CA ASP A 318 -15.42 0.98 11.10
C ASP A 318 -13.96 1.43 10.85
N HIS A 319 -13.35 0.92 9.78
CA HIS A 319 -12.02 1.29 9.28
C HIS A 319 -12.07 1.36 7.76
N SER A 320 -11.23 2.14 7.12
CA SER A 320 -11.07 2.18 5.66
C SER A 320 -9.69 2.69 5.27
N ALA A 321 -9.38 2.69 3.97
CA ALA A 321 -8.19 3.31 3.43
C ALA A 321 -8.53 4.26 2.28
N ALA A 322 -7.73 5.30 2.14
CA ALA A 322 -7.55 6.03 0.89
C ALA A 322 -6.20 5.63 0.29
N PHE A 323 -6.11 5.62 -1.04
CA PHE A 323 -4.88 5.27 -1.73
C PHE A 323 -4.43 6.38 -2.65
N VAL A 324 -3.15 6.74 -2.55
CA VAL A 324 -2.51 7.57 -3.56
C VAL A 324 -1.95 6.68 -4.67
N THR A 325 -2.22 7.03 -5.93
CA THR A 325 -1.78 6.24 -7.08
C THR A 325 -0.27 6.31 -7.27
N THR A 326 0.32 5.21 -7.77
CA THR A 326 1.74 5.13 -8.13
C THR A 326 2.07 6.04 -9.30
N SER A 327 1.15 6.23 -10.24
CA SER A 327 1.25 7.22 -11.33
C SER A 327 1.49 8.65 -10.84
N SER A 328 1.07 9.01 -9.62
CA SER A 328 1.30 10.34 -9.04
C SER A 328 2.79 10.63 -8.82
N PHE A 329 3.59 9.58 -8.58
CA PHE A 329 5.04 9.69 -8.36
C PHE A 329 5.88 9.11 -9.49
N LEU A 330 5.33 8.14 -10.23
CA LEU A 330 5.95 7.45 -11.35
C LEU A 330 5.06 7.64 -12.59
N PRO A 331 5.19 8.77 -13.31
CA PRO A 331 4.31 9.10 -14.42
C PRO A 331 4.29 8.00 -15.50
N PRO A 332 3.11 7.58 -16.01
CA PRO A 332 3.01 6.51 -17.00
C PRO A 332 3.79 6.75 -18.30
N GLU A 333 4.05 8.01 -18.66
CA GLU A 333 4.87 8.34 -19.84
C GLU A 333 6.33 7.88 -19.69
N GLU A 334 6.85 7.85 -18.46
CA GLU A 334 8.21 7.40 -18.13
C GLU A 334 8.22 5.97 -17.57
N PHE A 335 7.18 5.59 -16.82
CA PHE A 335 7.06 4.32 -16.10
C PHE A 335 5.73 3.60 -16.44
N PRO A 336 5.49 3.23 -17.71
CA PRO A 336 4.21 2.66 -18.13
C PRO A 336 3.84 1.36 -17.40
N GLN A 337 4.82 0.60 -16.90
CA GLN A 337 4.60 -0.63 -16.13
C GLN A 337 3.97 -0.42 -14.75
N PHE A 338 3.97 0.83 -14.25
CA PHE A 338 3.36 1.23 -12.97
C PHE A 338 2.15 2.14 -13.18
N ALA A 339 1.61 2.17 -14.40
CA ALA A 339 0.38 2.92 -14.68
C ALA A 339 -0.75 2.44 -13.78
N SER A 340 -1.29 3.39 -13.03
CA SER A 340 -2.41 3.23 -12.11
C SER A 340 -3.33 4.43 -12.15
N SER A 341 -4.60 4.24 -11.80
CA SER A 341 -5.59 5.33 -11.63
C SER A 341 -6.49 5.08 -10.43
N ALA A 342 -7.24 6.10 -10.00
CA ALA A 342 -8.20 6.02 -8.91
C ALA A 342 -9.63 6.20 -9.45
N PRO A 343 -10.32 5.13 -9.89
CA PRO A 343 -11.62 5.27 -10.54
C PRO A 343 -12.79 5.47 -9.58
N VAL A 344 -12.59 5.35 -8.26
CA VAL A 344 -13.62 5.58 -7.24
C VAL A 344 -13.01 6.39 -6.11
N ILE A 345 -13.71 7.43 -5.66
CA ILE A 345 -13.29 8.36 -4.62
C ILE A 345 -14.21 8.32 -3.40
N TRP A 346 -13.70 8.85 -2.29
CA TRP A 346 -14.48 9.17 -1.10
C TRP A 346 -15.22 10.50 -1.27
N GLU A 347 -16.55 10.51 -1.12
CA GLU A 347 -17.37 11.73 -1.19
C GLU A 347 -17.32 12.52 0.12
N ARG A 348 -16.29 13.34 0.27
CA ARG A 348 -16.08 14.15 1.49
C ARG A 348 -16.88 15.46 1.55
N GLY A 349 -17.55 15.83 0.46
CA GLY A 349 -18.26 17.11 0.31
C GLY A 349 -17.37 18.36 0.20
N GLY A 350 -16.11 18.30 0.64
CA GLY A 350 -15.12 19.40 0.58
C GLY A 350 -14.07 19.29 -0.54
N GLY A 351 -14.22 18.34 -1.47
CA GLY A 351 -13.20 18.02 -2.48
C GLY A 351 -12.18 16.98 -2.01
N ASN A 352 -11.24 16.61 -2.89
CA ASN A 352 -10.14 15.70 -2.54
C ASN A 352 -9.15 16.43 -1.61
N PRO A 353 -8.65 15.80 -0.53
CA PRO A 353 -7.62 16.35 0.36
C PRO A 353 -6.36 16.87 -0.34
N TYR A 354 -6.07 16.42 -1.56
CA TYR A 354 -4.82 16.73 -2.27
C TYR A 354 -5.02 17.50 -3.58
N ASP A 355 -6.27 17.84 -3.90
CA ASP A 355 -6.60 18.80 -4.96
C ASP A 355 -6.46 20.24 -4.44
N PRO A 356 -6.23 21.24 -5.32
CA PRO A 356 -6.23 22.65 -4.95
C PRO A 356 -7.49 23.03 -4.18
N PHE A 357 -7.33 23.81 -3.10
CA PHE A 357 -8.46 24.24 -2.30
C PHE A 357 -9.29 25.29 -3.05
N THR A 358 -8.60 26.25 -3.67
CA THR A 358 -9.19 27.27 -4.54
C THR A 358 -8.61 27.15 -5.95
N GLY A 359 -9.49 27.04 -6.94
CA GLY A 359 -9.08 27.13 -8.35
C GLY A 359 -8.38 25.87 -8.87
N GLU A 360 -7.27 26.06 -9.56
CA GLU A 360 -6.52 25.00 -10.24
C GLU A 360 -5.08 24.89 -9.73
N TRP A 361 -4.58 25.77 -8.86
CA TRP A 361 -3.18 25.77 -8.45
C TRP A 361 -3.00 25.89 -6.94
N TYR A 362 -1.94 25.26 -6.44
CA TYR A 362 -1.56 25.22 -5.03
C TYR A 362 -0.04 25.00 -4.93
N VAL A 363 0.49 25.00 -3.71
CA VAL A 363 1.93 24.75 -3.45
C VAL A 363 2.11 23.44 -2.68
N PHE A 364 2.89 22.52 -3.23
CA PHE A 364 3.17 21.19 -2.70
C PHE A 364 4.63 21.05 -2.27
N SER A 365 4.88 20.46 -1.09
CA SER A 365 6.23 20.30 -0.54
C SER A 365 7.06 19.20 -1.21
N GLN A 366 6.41 18.24 -1.89
CA GLN A 366 7.02 16.99 -2.38
C GLN A 366 7.59 16.10 -1.25
N GLN A 367 8.04 14.90 -1.58
CA GLN A 367 8.63 13.94 -0.63
C GLN A 367 10.14 13.92 -0.76
N ALA A 368 10.87 14.07 0.35
CA ALA A 368 12.32 13.89 0.38
C ALA A 368 12.80 13.69 1.81
N ASP A 369 13.65 12.69 2.02
CA ASP A 369 14.34 12.49 3.30
C ASP A 369 15.34 13.63 3.56
N GLN A 370 15.58 13.92 4.84
CA GLN A 370 16.59 14.85 5.37
C GLN A 370 16.47 16.24 4.74
N SER A 371 15.24 16.71 4.57
CA SER A 371 14.95 17.96 3.89
C SER A 371 14.41 19.02 4.86
N TYR A 372 14.81 20.27 4.66
CA TYR A 372 14.29 21.43 5.40
C TYR A 372 13.77 22.43 4.37
N LYS A 373 12.49 22.35 4.04
CA LYS A 373 11.88 23.06 2.90
C LYS A 373 11.15 24.29 3.39
N ARG A 374 11.48 25.48 2.86
CA ARG A 374 10.90 26.75 3.31
C ARG A 374 10.22 27.52 2.20
N LEU A 375 8.99 27.96 2.47
CA LEU A 375 8.27 28.95 1.68
C LEU A 375 8.22 30.24 2.50
N THR A 376 9.00 31.25 2.13
CA THR A 376 9.27 32.44 2.96
C THR A 376 8.63 33.70 2.40
N HIS A 377 8.12 34.54 3.29
CA HIS A 377 7.64 35.89 2.99
C HIS A 377 8.17 36.89 4.03
N GLN A 378 8.35 38.15 3.63
CA GLN A 378 8.66 39.24 4.58
C GLN A 378 7.46 40.17 4.70
N ALA A 379 6.96 40.37 5.92
CA ALA A 379 5.87 41.30 6.22
C ALA A 379 6.40 42.55 6.92
N ASP A 380 5.89 43.71 6.52
CA ASP A 380 6.21 44.99 7.16
C ASP A 380 5.13 45.35 8.18
N LEU A 381 5.49 45.26 9.48
CA LEU A 381 4.63 45.66 10.59
C LEU A 381 5.07 46.99 11.21
N ILE A 382 5.93 47.77 10.52
CA ILE A 382 6.37 49.08 11.01
C ILE A 382 5.17 50.02 11.13
N GLY A 383 4.90 50.47 12.36
CA GLY A 383 3.78 51.36 12.67
C GLY A 383 2.44 50.64 12.85
N ALA A 384 2.40 49.31 12.68
CA ALA A 384 1.23 48.49 12.96
C ALA A 384 1.16 48.08 14.44
N SER A 385 -0.03 47.68 14.88
CA SER A 385 -0.29 47.15 16.22
C SER A 385 -0.50 45.64 16.25
N SER A 386 -0.89 45.03 15.13
CA SER A 386 -1.02 43.59 14.97
C SER A 386 -0.66 43.12 13.57
N GLY A 387 -0.33 41.85 13.45
CA GLY A 387 -0.14 41.15 12.19
C GLY A 387 -0.62 39.71 12.30
N GLU A 388 -1.06 39.13 11.20
CA GLU A 388 -1.57 37.74 11.15
C GLU A 388 -1.21 37.11 9.79
N LEU A 389 -0.93 35.82 9.81
CA LEU A 389 -0.83 34.96 8.64
C LEU A 389 -1.96 33.92 8.70
N THR A 390 -2.82 33.85 7.69
CA THR A 390 -3.77 32.76 7.51
C THR A 390 -3.51 32.01 6.21
N PHE A 391 -3.78 30.72 6.17
CA PHE A 391 -3.61 29.88 4.97
C PHE A 391 -4.33 28.54 5.14
N GLN A 392 -4.65 27.88 4.04
CA GLN A 392 -5.16 26.51 4.03
C GLN A 392 -4.00 25.51 3.99
N VAL A 393 -4.11 24.43 4.77
CA VAL A 393 -3.14 23.33 4.83
C VAL A 393 -3.84 22.00 4.68
N SER A 394 -3.31 21.15 3.82
CA SER A 394 -3.58 19.71 3.85
C SER A 394 -2.24 18.98 3.92
N ALA A 395 -2.14 17.95 4.76
CA ALA A 395 -0.87 17.28 5.00
C ALA A 395 -1.07 15.81 5.35
N ALA A 396 -0.17 14.98 4.84
CA ALA A 396 0.06 13.63 5.35
C ALA A 396 1.57 13.45 5.45
N THR A 397 2.09 13.44 6.67
CA THR A 397 3.51 13.34 7.01
C THR A 397 3.75 12.14 7.91
N GLU A 398 5.00 11.71 8.07
CA GLU A 398 5.31 10.68 9.06
C GLU A 398 5.06 11.21 10.47
N ALA A 399 4.02 10.69 11.13
CA ALA A 399 3.62 11.12 12.46
C ALA A 399 4.76 10.89 13.46
N ASP A 400 5.03 11.89 14.29
CA ASP A 400 6.07 11.89 15.34
C ASP A 400 7.52 12.03 14.84
N TRP A 401 7.74 12.03 13.51
CA TRP A 401 9.08 12.06 12.90
C TRP A 401 9.28 13.26 11.96
N ASP A 402 8.31 13.49 11.08
CA ASP A 402 8.31 14.60 10.13
C ASP A 402 7.40 15.73 10.64
N PHE A 403 7.81 16.99 10.45
CA PHE A 403 7.09 18.14 11.02
C PHE A 403 6.90 19.29 10.05
N MET A 404 5.71 19.88 10.11
CA MET A 404 5.39 21.15 9.47
C MET A 404 5.13 22.23 10.53
N PHE A 405 5.71 23.41 10.33
CA PHE A 405 5.62 24.52 11.28
C PHE A 405 5.77 25.87 10.59
N VAL A 406 5.35 26.92 11.27
CA VAL A 406 5.60 28.30 10.86
C VAL A 406 6.71 28.87 11.73
N GLU A 407 7.85 29.16 11.12
CA GLU A 407 8.98 29.82 11.79
C GLU A 407 9.06 31.30 11.41
N ALA A 408 9.44 32.14 12.37
CA ALA A 408 9.57 33.57 12.15
C ALA A 408 10.75 34.17 12.90
N ARG A 409 11.25 35.29 12.38
CA ARG A 409 12.26 36.14 13.04
C ARG A 409 12.08 37.61 12.66
N THR A 410 12.71 38.49 13.42
CA THR A 410 12.92 39.87 12.97
C THR A 410 13.93 39.86 11.81
N VAL A 411 13.64 40.59 10.73
CA VAL A 411 14.54 40.64 9.56
C VAL A 411 15.96 41.06 9.97
N GLY A 412 16.93 40.20 9.66
CA GLY A 412 18.35 40.43 9.93
C GLY A 412 18.79 40.12 11.37
N GLN A 413 17.89 39.63 12.23
CA GLN A 413 18.20 39.13 13.57
C GLN A 413 18.28 37.59 13.56
N ASP A 414 18.70 37.04 14.70
CA ASP A 414 18.80 35.60 14.95
C ASP A 414 17.81 35.16 16.05
N ASP A 415 16.69 35.87 16.18
CA ASP A 415 15.64 35.68 17.19
C ASP A 415 14.55 34.72 16.70
N TRP A 416 14.96 33.60 16.11
CA TRP A 416 14.03 32.64 15.54
C TRP A 416 13.13 32.01 16.61
N THR A 417 11.84 31.89 16.29
CA THR A 417 10.87 31.03 17.01
C THR A 417 9.96 30.31 16.01
N THR A 418 9.35 29.20 16.42
CA THR A 418 8.13 28.73 15.74
C THR A 418 6.90 29.35 16.41
N LEU A 419 5.79 29.41 15.68
CA LEU A 419 4.56 30.08 16.10
C LEU A 419 3.40 29.08 16.14
N PRO A 420 2.57 29.10 17.19
CA PRO A 420 1.39 28.25 17.26
C PRO A 420 0.33 28.67 16.23
N ASP A 421 -0.37 27.69 15.69
CA ASP A 421 -1.64 27.90 15.02
C ASP A 421 -2.75 28.10 16.07
N ALA A 422 -3.49 29.21 15.95
CA ALA A 422 -4.58 29.59 16.83
C ALA A 422 -5.80 28.67 16.70
N ASN A 423 -5.92 27.92 15.60
CA ASN A 423 -6.98 26.91 15.42
C ASN A 423 -6.65 25.56 16.07
N GLY A 424 -5.45 25.41 16.65
CA GLY A 424 -5.09 24.30 17.53
C GLY A 424 -4.50 23.09 16.83
N HIS A 425 -3.99 23.23 15.60
CA HIS A 425 -3.39 22.11 14.85
C HIS A 425 -1.92 21.85 15.21
N THR A 426 -1.23 22.81 15.83
CA THR A 426 0.17 22.64 16.28
C THR A 426 0.26 22.25 17.76
N SER A 427 1.26 21.46 18.13
CA SER A 427 1.58 21.09 19.51
C SER A 427 3.03 21.41 19.88
N GLN A 428 3.35 21.31 21.18
CA GLN A 428 4.73 21.39 21.68
C GLN A 428 5.41 20.00 21.76
N ASP A 429 4.85 18.97 21.12
CA ASP A 429 5.50 17.66 21.06
C ASP A 429 6.63 17.69 20.03
N THR A 430 7.86 17.38 20.47
CA THR A 430 9.06 17.35 19.63
C THR A 430 9.27 16.00 18.94
N GLY A 431 8.44 15.01 19.31
CA GLY A 431 8.41 13.66 18.78
C GLY A 431 9.69 12.84 18.85
N SER A 432 9.62 11.65 18.27
CA SER A 432 10.69 10.66 18.23
C SER A 432 11.91 11.13 17.43
N SER A 433 11.72 11.97 16.41
CA SER A 433 12.83 12.57 15.65
C SER A 433 13.79 13.36 16.53
N CYS A 434 13.28 14.08 17.53
CA CYS A 434 14.15 14.77 18.48
C CYS A 434 15.01 13.79 19.28
N ALA A 435 14.39 12.77 19.88
CA ALA A 435 15.10 11.76 20.65
C ALA A 435 16.10 10.94 19.82
N ALA A 436 15.85 10.79 18.51
CA ALA A 436 16.75 10.18 17.55
C ALA A 436 17.93 11.10 17.16
N GLY A 437 17.87 12.38 17.51
CA GLY A 437 18.95 13.36 17.38
C GLY A 437 18.96 14.13 16.07
N TRP A 438 17.81 14.31 15.42
CA TRP A 438 17.74 14.97 14.11
C TRP A 438 18.27 16.41 14.14
N ALA A 439 18.05 17.16 15.22
CA ALA A 439 18.56 18.51 15.39
C ALA A 439 20.10 18.51 15.39
N GLU A 440 20.76 17.55 16.05
CA GLU A 440 22.21 17.50 16.11
C GLU A 440 22.86 16.97 14.83
N GLN A 441 22.16 16.09 14.11
CA GLN A 441 22.73 15.31 13.02
C GLN A 441 22.39 15.85 11.62
N ILE A 442 21.17 16.37 11.42
CA ILE A 442 20.68 16.80 10.11
C ILE A 442 20.10 18.22 10.11
N HIS A 443 19.50 18.72 11.19
CA HIS A 443 18.83 20.02 11.20
C HIS A 443 19.22 20.89 12.41
N PRO A 444 20.47 21.37 12.49
CA PRO A 444 20.97 22.15 13.63
C PRO A 444 20.22 23.46 13.86
N HIS A 445 19.55 23.99 12.85
CA HIS A 445 18.65 25.14 12.99
C HIS A 445 17.50 24.89 13.98
N LEU A 446 17.07 23.64 14.17
CA LEU A 446 16.03 23.31 15.14
C LEU A 446 16.43 23.61 16.59
N LEU A 447 17.73 23.76 16.88
CA LEU A 447 18.24 24.16 18.21
C LEU A 447 17.84 25.60 18.60
N HIS A 448 17.23 26.37 17.70
CA HIS A 448 16.52 27.60 18.04
C HIS A 448 15.23 27.33 18.83
N TYR A 449 14.60 26.17 18.64
CA TYR A 449 13.25 25.84 19.13
C TYR A 449 13.21 24.68 20.12
N VAL A 450 14.15 23.75 20.04
CA VAL A 450 14.26 22.59 20.93
C VAL A 450 15.64 22.53 21.59
N ASP A 451 15.72 21.99 22.80
CA ASP A 451 16.98 21.76 23.50
C ASP A 451 17.48 20.31 23.36
N ALA A 452 18.65 20.04 23.94
CA ALA A 452 19.30 18.73 23.89
C ALA A 452 18.54 17.63 24.68
N ASP A 453 17.64 18.02 25.58
CA ASP A 453 16.77 17.11 26.33
C ASP A 453 15.40 16.95 25.64
N CYS A 454 15.25 17.48 24.43
CA CYS A 454 13.99 17.54 23.67
C CYS A 454 12.87 18.29 24.38
N ALA A 455 13.21 19.29 25.19
CA ALA A 455 12.22 20.25 25.65
C ALA A 455 11.81 21.17 24.46
N PRO A 456 10.54 21.60 24.39
CA PRO A 456 10.03 22.48 23.33
C PRO A 456 10.45 23.95 23.53
N THR A 457 11.69 24.15 23.95
CA THR A 457 12.31 25.46 24.14
C THR A 457 13.74 25.34 23.69
N GLY A 458 14.17 26.25 22.81
CA GLY A 458 15.53 26.26 22.29
C GLY A 458 16.31 27.48 22.74
N SER A 459 17.36 27.79 21.99
CA SER A 459 18.26 28.91 22.29
C SER A 459 17.60 30.28 22.18
N THR A 460 16.56 30.42 21.34
CA THR A 460 15.93 31.72 21.03
C THR A 460 14.41 31.70 21.10
N GLY A 461 13.76 30.56 20.85
CA GLY A 461 12.32 30.46 20.76
C GLY A 461 11.74 29.15 21.28
N GLU A 462 10.48 28.93 20.97
CA GLU A 462 9.70 27.77 21.39
C GLU A 462 9.35 26.90 20.17
N TRP A 463 8.97 25.64 20.46
CA TRP A 463 8.55 24.66 19.46
C TRP A 463 7.02 24.55 19.40
N HIS A 464 6.48 24.71 18.20
CA HIS A 464 5.08 24.59 17.82
C HIS A 464 5.02 24.02 16.41
N ALA A 465 4.61 22.76 16.29
CA ALA A 465 4.59 22.06 15.01
C ALA A 465 3.43 21.09 14.90
N PHE A 466 3.08 20.79 13.66
CA PHE A 466 2.16 19.75 13.25
C PHE A 466 2.95 18.53 12.74
N SER A 467 2.43 17.33 13.00
CA SER A 467 2.95 16.07 12.46
C SER A 467 1.80 15.09 12.25
N GLY A 468 1.92 14.22 11.26
CA GLY A 468 0.90 13.24 10.87
C GLY A 468 -0.03 13.71 9.75
N ASN A 469 -1.31 13.34 9.85
CA ASN A 469 -2.34 13.56 8.83
C ASN A 469 -3.36 14.62 9.28
N SER A 470 -3.63 15.61 8.42
CA SER A 470 -4.58 16.70 8.69
C SER A 470 -6.04 16.30 8.44
N ASN A 471 -6.29 15.15 7.83
CA ASN A 471 -7.60 14.67 7.39
C ASN A 471 -8.30 15.63 6.42
N GLY A 472 -7.52 16.26 5.53
CA GLY A 472 -7.99 17.22 4.54
C GLY A 472 -7.56 18.66 4.83
N TRP A 473 -8.19 19.59 4.13
CA TRP A 473 -7.90 21.02 4.22
C TRP A 473 -8.36 21.61 5.55
N GLN A 474 -7.42 22.27 6.24
CA GLN A 474 -7.62 22.98 7.49
C GLN A 474 -7.08 24.40 7.36
N GLU A 475 -7.82 25.38 7.85
CA GLU A 475 -7.33 26.75 7.93
C GLU A 475 -6.40 26.90 9.14
N TRP A 476 -5.21 27.45 8.92
CA TRP A 476 -4.28 27.87 9.97
C TRP A 476 -4.36 29.39 10.14
N SER A 477 -4.27 29.85 11.39
CA SER A 477 -4.18 31.27 11.77
C SER A 477 -3.00 31.48 12.73
N VAL A 478 -2.03 32.28 12.32
CA VAL A 478 -0.76 32.47 13.03
C VAL A 478 -0.59 33.94 13.41
N ASP A 479 -0.48 34.21 14.71
CA ASP A 479 -0.31 35.57 15.24
C ASP A 479 1.12 36.08 15.06
N LEU A 480 1.27 37.17 14.32
CA LEU A 480 2.55 37.86 14.10
C LEU A 480 2.69 39.11 14.98
N SER A 481 1.73 39.39 15.86
CA SER A 481 1.67 40.64 16.66
C SER A 481 2.85 40.80 17.61
N GLN A 482 3.56 39.72 17.97
CA GLN A 482 4.81 39.82 18.71
C GLN A 482 5.91 40.60 17.97
N PHE A 483 5.81 40.69 16.64
CA PHE A 483 6.71 41.45 15.76
C PHE A 483 6.16 42.84 15.41
N ALA A 484 5.09 43.31 16.06
CA ALA A 484 4.52 44.64 15.81
C ALA A 484 5.58 45.74 15.93
N GLY A 485 5.59 46.66 14.96
CA GLY A 485 6.59 47.73 14.84
C GLY A 485 7.90 47.33 14.16
N GLN A 486 8.03 46.09 13.68
CA GLN A 486 9.23 45.55 13.05
C GLN A 486 8.94 45.00 11.64
N GLN A 487 9.99 44.65 10.90
CA GLN A 487 9.86 43.83 9.70
C GLN A 487 10.12 42.38 10.10
N VAL A 488 9.18 41.49 9.78
CA VAL A 488 9.25 40.06 10.13
C VAL A 488 9.48 39.22 8.88
N GLU A 489 10.36 38.24 8.98
CA GLU A 489 10.50 37.14 8.01
C GLU A 489 9.75 35.93 8.56
N VAL A 490 8.81 35.40 7.79
CA VAL A 490 8.02 34.21 8.15
C VAL A 490 8.23 33.14 7.10
N SER A 491 8.41 31.89 7.51
CA SER A 491 8.49 30.74 6.62
C SER A 491 7.50 29.66 7.04
N ILE A 492 6.76 29.14 6.06
CA ILE A 492 6.05 27.87 6.21
C ILE A 492 7.04 26.76 5.85
N THR A 493 7.32 25.90 6.82
CA THR A 493 8.43 24.97 6.78
C THR A 493 7.95 23.53 6.91
N TYR A 494 8.50 22.65 6.08
CA TYR A 494 8.38 21.20 6.21
C TYR A 494 9.78 20.61 6.40
N ALA A 495 10.01 19.95 7.53
CA ALA A 495 11.27 19.30 7.88
C ALA A 495 11.08 17.79 8.03
N SER A 496 12.01 17.01 7.47
CA SER A 496 11.94 15.55 7.48
C SER A 496 13.16 14.86 8.07
N ASP A 497 12.95 13.67 8.60
CA ASP A 497 13.98 12.85 9.26
C ASP A 497 14.85 12.06 8.25
N TRP A 498 15.40 10.88 8.61
CA TRP A 498 16.28 10.11 7.73
C TRP A 498 15.58 9.23 6.70
N ALA A 499 14.33 8.82 6.93
CA ALA A 499 13.66 7.83 6.10
C ALA A 499 12.17 7.73 6.45
N VAL A 500 11.39 7.11 5.54
CA VAL A 500 9.92 7.07 5.58
C VAL A 500 9.37 8.46 5.26
N GLN A 501 8.39 8.50 4.39
CA GLN A 501 7.79 9.75 3.95
C GLN A 501 6.28 9.57 3.88
N GLY A 502 5.56 10.57 4.37
CA GLY A 502 4.15 10.75 4.03
C GLY A 502 4.00 11.31 2.61
N ILE A 503 2.80 11.76 2.25
CA ILE A 503 2.56 12.41 0.94
C ILE A 503 3.33 13.74 0.85
N GLY A 504 3.43 14.46 1.97
CA GLY A 504 3.97 15.80 2.08
C GLY A 504 2.90 16.79 2.55
N VAL A 505 3.10 18.06 2.22
CA VAL A 505 2.28 19.19 2.67
C VAL A 505 1.82 20.00 1.47
N PHE A 506 0.57 20.42 1.50
CA PHE A 506 -0.11 21.23 0.50
C PHE A 506 -0.58 22.53 1.14
N LEU A 507 -0.36 23.65 0.45
CA LEU A 507 -0.69 24.99 0.90
C LEU A 507 -1.50 25.72 -0.15
N ASP A 508 -2.53 26.44 0.29
CA ASP A 508 -3.34 27.31 -0.56
C ASP A 508 -3.87 28.52 0.23
N ASP A 509 -4.45 29.50 -0.47
CA ASP A 509 -5.14 30.67 0.11
C ASP A 509 -4.35 31.42 1.20
N ALA A 510 -3.06 31.67 0.97
CA ALA A 510 -2.20 32.37 1.91
C ALA A 510 -2.48 33.88 1.96
N THR A 511 -2.73 34.40 3.15
CA THR A 511 -3.06 35.80 3.42
C THR A 511 -2.23 36.35 4.58
N ILE A 512 -1.61 37.52 4.39
CA ILE A 512 -1.00 38.30 5.47
C ILE A 512 -1.84 39.53 5.71
N SER A 513 -2.26 39.72 6.96
CA SER A 513 -3.05 40.87 7.41
C SER A 513 -2.27 41.74 8.39
N VAL A 514 -2.45 43.06 8.30
CA VAL A 514 -1.85 44.07 9.19
C VAL A 514 -2.95 44.97 9.73
N ASP A 515 -3.06 45.08 11.05
CA ASP A 515 -4.17 45.77 11.73
C ASP A 515 -5.57 45.35 11.21
N GLY A 516 -5.70 44.07 10.85
CA GLY A 516 -6.93 43.45 10.33
C GLY A 516 -7.23 43.71 8.85
N ALA A 517 -6.33 44.34 8.10
CA ALA A 517 -6.45 44.51 6.66
C ALA A 517 -5.46 43.61 5.91
N ALA A 518 -5.96 42.84 4.93
CA ALA A 518 -5.10 42.03 4.07
C ALA A 518 -4.14 42.94 3.27
N VAL A 519 -2.84 42.62 3.34
CA VAL A 519 -1.76 43.33 2.61
C VAL A 519 -1.05 42.43 1.60
N SER A 520 -1.22 41.12 1.70
CA SER A 520 -0.78 40.11 0.74
C SER A 520 -1.79 38.98 0.73
N GLU A 521 -2.22 38.53 -0.45
CA GLU A 521 -3.21 37.46 -0.64
C GLU A 521 -2.83 36.66 -1.90
N THR A 522 -2.85 35.34 -1.82
CA THR A 522 -2.63 34.46 -2.97
C THR A 522 -3.30 33.10 -2.79
N SER A 523 -3.99 32.64 -3.84
CA SER A 523 -4.42 31.26 -4.03
C SER A 523 -3.53 30.54 -5.06
N PHE A 524 -2.30 31.04 -5.24
CA PHE A 524 -1.30 30.53 -6.18
C PHE A 524 -1.72 30.38 -7.66
N GLU A 525 -2.82 31.00 -8.11
CA GLU A 525 -3.33 30.85 -9.48
C GLU A 525 -2.44 31.43 -10.59
N GLN A 526 -1.55 32.38 -10.27
CA GLN A 526 -0.68 33.03 -11.26
C GLN A 526 0.80 32.80 -10.97
N ASP A 527 1.20 32.91 -9.71
CA ASP A 527 2.57 32.78 -9.22
C ASP A 527 2.58 32.44 -7.73
N LEU A 528 3.69 32.70 -7.02
CA LEU A 528 3.83 32.44 -5.59
C LEU A 528 3.32 33.60 -4.70
N GLY A 529 2.71 34.66 -5.23
CA GLY A 529 2.09 35.71 -4.42
C GLY A 529 3.05 36.46 -3.49
N GLY A 530 4.30 36.66 -3.90
CA GLY A 530 5.34 37.28 -3.06
C GLY A 530 6.10 36.31 -2.15
N TRP A 531 5.65 35.06 -2.03
CA TRP A 531 6.39 34.01 -1.34
C TRP A 531 7.59 33.54 -2.17
N GLN A 532 8.65 33.13 -1.47
CA GLN A 532 9.91 32.71 -2.05
C GLN A 532 10.26 31.31 -1.57
N LEU A 533 10.67 30.45 -2.51
CA LEU A 533 11.22 29.14 -2.19
C LEU A 533 12.63 29.33 -1.64
N THR A 534 12.77 29.41 -0.32
CA THR A 534 14.08 29.54 0.30
C THR A 534 14.62 28.13 0.57
N GLY A 535 15.90 27.94 0.26
CA GLY A 535 16.57 26.66 0.48
C GLY A 535 16.62 26.28 1.97
N PRO A 536 17.27 25.15 2.29
CA PRO A 536 17.36 24.67 3.66
C PRO A 536 18.01 25.70 4.59
N ALA A 537 17.64 25.61 5.87
CA ALA A 537 18.27 26.40 6.92
C ALA A 537 19.78 26.08 7.02
N GLU A 538 20.54 26.98 7.64
CA GLU A 538 21.99 26.81 7.75
C GLU A 538 22.32 25.52 8.51
N GLY A 539 23.26 24.74 7.97
CA GLY A 539 23.69 23.46 8.54
C GLY A 539 22.84 22.25 8.11
N SER A 540 21.64 22.46 7.55
CA SER A 540 20.83 21.36 6.99
C SER A 540 21.37 20.87 5.63
N PRO A 541 21.21 19.57 5.30
CA PRO A 541 21.54 19.03 3.97
C PRO A 541 20.83 19.79 2.84
N PRO A 542 21.41 19.84 1.63
CA PRO A 542 20.71 20.31 0.45
C PRO A 542 19.45 19.48 0.20
N ASN A 543 18.30 20.12 0.04
CA ASN A 543 17.06 19.41 -0.26
C ASN A 543 17.15 18.76 -1.65
N ALA A 544 16.73 17.49 -1.76
CA ALA A 544 16.64 16.78 -3.05
C ALA A 544 15.57 17.38 -3.97
N ASN A 545 14.49 17.90 -3.39
CA ASN A 545 13.42 18.68 -4.02
C ASN A 545 12.90 19.75 -3.03
N GLY A 546 11.83 20.48 -3.37
CA GLY A 546 11.30 21.52 -2.47
C GLY A 546 9.88 21.91 -2.84
N TRP A 547 9.39 22.98 -2.21
CA TRP A 547 8.10 23.55 -2.54
C TRP A 547 7.94 23.80 -4.05
N GLN A 548 6.81 23.39 -4.60
CA GLN A 548 6.49 23.53 -6.02
C GLN A 548 5.04 23.96 -6.19
N ARG A 549 4.83 24.98 -7.02
CA ARG A 549 3.50 25.36 -7.51
C ARG A 549 3.05 24.39 -8.60
N THR A 550 1.91 23.73 -8.44
CA THR A 550 1.40 22.68 -9.34
C THR A 550 -0.13 22.69 -9.42
N MET A 551 -0.74 21.93 -10.33
CA MET A 551 -2.21 21.91 -10.53
C MET A 551 -2.92 20.71 -9.88
N SER A 552 -2.34 19.52 -10.03
CA SER A 552 -2.69 18.35 -9.24
C SER A 552 -1.45 17.47 -9.25
N ALA A 553 -0.87 17.28 -8.08
CA ALA A 553 0.32 16.43 -7.92
C ALA A 553 -0.07 14.98 -7.61
N ILE A 554 -1.27 14.76 -7.07
CA ILE A 554 -1.65 13.53 -6.41
C ILE A 554 -3.07 13.14 -6.85
N GLU A 555 -3.20 11.96 -7.42
CA GLU A 555 -4.47 11.28 -7.60
C GLU A 555 -4.70 10.32 -6.43
N GLU A 556 -5.81 10.51 -5.71
CA GLU A 556 -6.23 9.65 -4.60
C GLU A 556 -7.63 9.11 -4.82
N GLY A 557 -7.90 7.91 -4.31
CA GLY A 557 -9.26 7.42 -4.18
C GLY A 557 -9.43 6.23 -3.25
N ALA A 558 -10.68 5.82 -3.11
CA ALA A 558 -11.12 4.64 -2.36
C ALA A 558 -10.78 3.33 -3.07
N VAL A 559 -10.52 3.39 -4.38
CA VAL A 559 -10.14 2.26 -5.21
C VAL A 559 -8.99 2.68 -6.11
N VAL A 560 -7.99 1.83 -6.24
CA VAL A 560 -6.91 1.99 -7.24
C VAL A 560 -6.92 0.81 -8.18
N THR A 561 -6.71 1.10 -9.47
CA THR A 561 -6.59 0.10 -10.52
C THR A 561 -5.26 0.16 -11.24
N THR A 562 -4.83 -0.99 -11.73
CA THR A 562 -3.84 -1.13 -12.80
C THR A 562 -4.48 -1.93 -13.95
N ASP A 563 -3.76 -2.17 -15.04
CA ASP A 563 -4.23 -3.05 -16.14
C ASP A 563 -4.61 -4.48 -15.69
N SER A 564 -4.16 -4.92 -14.51
CA SER A 564 -4.39 -6.29 -14.02
C SER A 564 -4.93 -6.39 -12.61
N THR A 565 -5.13 -5.26 -11.92
CA THR A 565 -5.55 -5.25 -10.53
C THR A 565 -6.61 -4.20 -10.26
N LEU A 566 -7.47 -4.49 -9.28
CA LEU A 566 -8.32 -3.53 -8.59
C LEU A 566 -8.16 -3.75 -7.09
N TYR A 567 -7.86 -2.69 -6.34
CA TYR A 567 -7.60 -2.74 -4.90
C TYR A 567 -8.50 -1.72 -4.20
N THR A 568 -9.30 -2.18 -3.24
CA THR A 568 -10.28 -1.36 -2.51
C THR A 568 -9.78 -1.02 -1.10
N GLY A 569 -10.04 0.22 -0.67
CA GLY A 569 -9.82 0.68 0.70
C GLY A 569 -11.01 0.39 1.62
N PHE A 570 -11.90 -0.51 1.18
CA PHE A 570 -13.09 -0.92 1.91
C PHE A 570 -13.42 -2.37 1.59
N GLY A 571 -14.24 -3.00 2.42
CA GLY A 571 -14.78 -4.32 2.16
C GLY A 571 -16.02 -4.23 1.27
N ILE A 572 -16.08 -5.04 0.21
CA ILE A 572 -17.26 -5.15 -0.65
C ILE A 572 -18.48 -5.66 0.16
N GLU A 573 -18.25 -6.45 1.22
CA GLU A 573 -19.25 -6.85 2.20
C GLU A 573 -19.88 -5.65 2.93
N GLY A 574 -19.13 -4.55 3.07
CA GLY A 574 -19.57 -3.30 3.67
C GLY A 574 -20.50 -2.48 2.77
N LEU A 575 -20.60 -2.77 1.47
CA LEU A 575 -21.48 -2.05 0.54
C LEU A 575 -22.95 -2.44 0.74
N GLN A 576 -23.84 -1.45 0.69
CA GLN A 576 -25.29 -1.64 0.71
C GLN A 576 -25.86 -2.03 -0.67
N SER A 577 -26.98 -2.74 -0.69
CA SER A 577 -27.95 -2.66 -1.77
C SER A 577 -28.79 -1.38 -1.61
N MET A 578 -28.66 -0.43 -2.56
CA MET A 578 -29.39 0.85 -2.50
C MET A 578 -30.73 0.79 -3.23
N GLY A 579 -31.82 0.55 -2.49
CA GLY A 579 -33.18 0.56 -3.04
C GLY A 579 -33.43 -0.62 -3.98
N THR A 580 -33.65 -0.37 -5.28
CA THR A 580 -33.72 -1.44 -6.32
C THR A 580 -32.39 -1.63 -7.07
N ALA A 581 -31.38 -0.80 -6.78
CA ALA A 581 -30.07 -0.83 -7.39
C ALA A 581 -29.08 -1.47 -6.42
N ASP A 582 -28.60 -2.66 -6.76
CA ASP A 582 -27.62 -3.38 -5.95
C ASP A 582 -26.22 -2.78 -6.21
N SER A 583 -25.75 -1.90 -5.33
CA SER A 583 -24.48 -1.17 -5.54
C SER A 583 -23.29 -2.11 -5.46
N ARG A 584 -23.38 -3.16 -4.62
CA ARG A 584 -22.40 -4.23 -4.49
C ARG A 584 -22.25 -5.00 -5.81
N ASN A 585 -23.36 -5.49 -6.37
CA ASN A 585 -23.31 -6.23 -7.63
C ASN A 585 -22.85 -5.34 -8.80
N GLN A 586 -23.27 -4.06 -8.83
CA GLN A 586 -22.80 -3.13 -9.85
C GLN A 586 -21.29 -2.85 -9.73
N PHE A 587 -20.77 -2.75 -8.51
CA PHE A 587 -19.35 -2.60 -8.28
C PHE A 587 -18.58 -3.81 -8.77
N VAL A 588 -19.00 -5.02 -8.38
CA VAL A 588 -18.37 -6.27 -8.81
C VAL A 588 -18.45 -6.44 -10.33
N ALA A 589 -19.57 -6.08 -10.96
CA ALA A 589 -19.71 -6.10 -12.42
C ALA A 589 -18.64 -5.23 -13.09
N ARG A 590 -18.49 -3.98 -12.64
CA ARG A 590 -17.52 -3.04 -13.19
C ARG A 590 -16.07 -3.44 -12.90
N ALA A 591 -15.83 -4.05 -11.73
CA ALA A 591 -14.54 -4.61 -11.38
C ALA A 591 -14.17 -5.79 -12.31
N MET A 592 -15.11 -6.69 -12.59
CA MET A 592 -14.87 -7.81 -13.51
C MET A 592 -14.73 -7.33 -14.96
N ASP A 593 -15.54 -6.37 -15.42
CA ASP A 593 -15.38 -5.74 -16.75
C ASP A 593 -13.98 -5.10 -16.89
N HIS A 594 -13.48 -4.42 -15.85
CA HIS A 594 -12.13 -3.85 -15.84
C HIS A 594 -11.04 -4.93 -15.97
N LEU A 595 -11.19 -6.06 -15.28
CA LEU A 595 -10.18 -7.12 -15.23
C LEU A 595 -10.22 -8.05 -16.45
N LEU A 596 -11.40 -8.35 -16.98
CA LEU A 596 -11.64 -9.42 -17.94
C LEU A 596 -12.07 -8.94 -19.34
N GLY A 597 -12.58 -7.70 -19.46
CA GLY A 597 -12.89 -7.04 -20.73
C GLY A 597 -14.30 -7.23 -21.26
#